data_AF-A0A9C6TTT7-F1
#
_entry.id   AF-A0A9C6TTT7-F1
#
_cell.length_a   1.000
_cell.length_b   1.000
_cell.length_c   1.000
_cell.angle_alpha   90.00
_cell.angle_beta   90.00
_cell.angle_gamma   90.00
#
_symmetry.space_group_name_H-M   'P 1'
#
loop_
_entity.id
_entity.type
_entity.pdbx_description
1 polymer ?
#
loop_
_entity_poly.entity_id
_entity_poly.type
_entity_poly.pdbx_seq_one_letter_code
_entity_poly.pdbx_strand_id
1 'polypeptide(L)'
;MVEEEFRKGPWTEQEDFKLVSYVGLFGDRRWDFIAKVSGLNRTGKSCRLRWVNYLHPGLKHGKMSPHEQQLVMHLHSKWGNRWSRIARKLPGRTDNEIKNFWRTQMRKQKAQEKKRAPATTQSSPSSSSTSYQSSSSSNKDIGEESFYDTGGHNEPLPLWMIMDNQEQEQMFMRRRERNSKRGRMGGLSKLYLLSYNSLQAIGWAVSSFQILCNLLSTSSVAGAYSSAGKLISFLQCAAFLEVIHGAIGLVPSGALLPLMQWGGRTHFLLAIVSKLDEVQQLPSVFITFFAWSISEVIRYSHYAFSCIGNCPYWITYLRYTAFIVLYPLGVGPGEIWIMYQALPIVKKKNLYSETFSGLPFSYYDFLKVVLIIYPFLWLKLYLHLFRQRRSKLFKRQDKKRA
;
A
#
# COMPACT_ATOMS: atom_id res chain seq x y z
N MET A 1 28.78 -9.88 -16.74
CA MET A 1 27.77 -10.27 -17.75
C MET A 1 26.82 -9.11 -17.89
N VAL A 2 26.76 -8.50 -19.07
CA VAL A 2 25.85 -7.39 -19.36
C VAL A 2 24.44 -7.97 -19.36
N GLU A 3 23.57 -7.53 -18.46
CA GLU A 3 22.15 -7.89 -18.50
C GLU A 3 21.56 -7.26 -19.76
N GLU A 4 21.23 -8.08 -20.77
CA GLU A 4 20.54 -7.63 -21.97
C GLU A 4 19.15 -7.09 -21.57
N GLU A 5 18.98 -5.77 -21.65
CA GLU A 5 17.69 -5.14 -21.41
C GLU A 5 16.73 -5.39 -22.58
N PHE A 6 15.76 -6.27 -22.36
CA PHE A 6 14.70 -6.53 -23.34
C PHE A 6 13.74 -5.33 -23.51
N ARG A 7 13.42 -5.00 -24.76
CA ARG A 7 12.53 -3.89 -25.14
C ARG A 7 11.10 -4.10 -24.62
N LYS A 8 10.60 -3.11 -23.89
CA LYS A 8 9.20 -3.01 -23.44
C LYS A 8 8.46 -1.98 -24.29
N GLY A 9 7.13 -2.09 -24.37
CA GLY A 9 6.30 -1.15 -25.14
C GLY A 9 5.72 -1.72 -26.45
N PRO A 10 5.10 -0.88 -27.29
CA PRO A 10 4.31 -1.30 -28.45
C PRO A 10 5.16 -2.08 -29.45
N TRP A 11 4.58 -3.10 -30.08
CA TRP A 11 5.23 -3.86 -31.15
C TRP A 11 5.27 -3.03 -32.43
N THR A 12 6.43 -3.00 -33.10
CA THR A 12 6.52 -2.40 -34.43
C THR A 12 6.19 -3.43 -35.50
N GLU A 13 5.85 -2.95 -36.70
CA GLU A 13 5.58 -3.81 -37.84
C GLU A 13 6.79 -4.69 -38.21
N GLN A 14 8.01 -4.17 -38.06
CA GLN A 14 9.24 -4.94 -38.31
C GLN A 14 9.40 -6.08 -37.28
N GLU A 15 9.07 -5.84 -36.02
CA GLU A 15 9.08 -6.88 -34.99
C GLU A 15 8.02 -7.94 -35.27
N ASP A 16 6.82 -7.52 -35.68
CA ASP A 16 5.72 -8.43 -36.05
C ASP A 16 6.10 -9.29 -37.26
N PHE A 17 6.67 -8.69 -38.31
CA PHE A 17 7.11 -9.41 -39.50
C PHE A 17 8.17 -10.48 -39.16
N LYS A 18 9.15 -10.12 -38.33
CA LYS A 18 10.16 -11.09 -37.83
C LYS A 18 9.50 -12.20 -37.04
N LEU A 19 8.59 -11.87 -36.12
CA LEU A 19 7.91 -12.87 -35.31
C LEU A 19 7.09 -13.84 -36.17
N VAL A 20 6.32 -13.33 -37.15
CA VAL A 20 5.54 -14.15 -38.09
C VAL A 20 6.45 -15.08 -38.88
N SER A 21 7.53 -14.55 -39.45
CA SER A 21 8.48 -15.33 -40.26
C SER A 21 9.09 -16.49 -39.46
N TYR A 22 9.58 -16.20 -38.25
CA TYR A 22 10.24 -17.22 -37.42
C TYR A 22 9.25 -18.22 -36.81
N VAL A 23 8.01 -17.82 -36.53
CA VAL A 23 6.95 -18.78 -36.15
C VAL A 23 6.61 -19.70 -37.32
N GLY A 24 6.56 -19.16 -38.55
CA GLY A 24 6.36 -19.97 -39.76
C GLY A 24 7.45 -21.02 -39.98
N LEU A 25 8.71 -20.69 -39.65
CA LEU A 25 9.86 -21.60 -39.81
C LEU A 25 9.97 -22.64 -38.68
N PHE A 26 9.68 -22.27 -37.43
CA PHE A 26 10.01 -23.10 -36.26
C PHE A 26 8.80 -23.60 -35.46
N GLY A 27 7.59 -23.22 -35.86
CA GLY A 27 6.32 -23.49 -35.16
C GLY A 27 6.11 -22.59 -33.94
N ASP A 28 4.93 -22.67 -33.33
CA ASP A 28 4.44 -21.75 -32.28
C ASP A 28 4.53 -22.33 -30.84
N ARG A 29 5.50 -23.23 -30.60
CA ARG A 29 5.67 -23.90 -29.29
C ARG A 29 6.88 -23.43 -28.49
N ARG A 30 8.00 -23.12 -29.15
CA ARG A 30 9.30 -22.85 -28.50
C ARG A 30 9.61 -21.35 -28.46
N TRP A 31 8.85 -20.60 -27.66
CA TRP A 31 8.87 -19.13 -27.69
C TRP A 31 10.20 -18.49 -27.28
N ASP A 32 10.90 -19.03 -26.29
CA ASP A 32 12.20 -18.50 -25.87
C ASP A 32 13.27 -18.74 -26.94
N PHE A 33 13.20 -19.88 -27.63
CA PHE A 33 14.04 -20.16 -28.80
C PHE A 33 13.73 -19.17 -29.92
N ILE A 34 12.46 -18.98 -30.29
CA ILE A 34 12.03 -18.04 -31.34
C ILE A 34 12.50 -16.61 -31.04
N ALA A 35 12.34 -16.14 -29.80
CA ALA A 35 12.83 -14.83 -29.38
C ALA A 35 14.34 -14.68 -29.59
N LYS A 36 15.12 -15.70 -29.19
CA LYS A 36 16.58 -15.71 -29.35
C LYS A 36 17.01 -15.74 -30.82
N VAL A 37 16.45 -16.65 -31.62
CA VAL A 37 16.91 -16.84 -33.02
C VAL A 37 16.41 -15.76 -33.97
N SER A 38 15.28 -15.12 -33.67
CA SER A 38 14.76 -14.02 -34.48
C SER A 38 15.53 -12.71 -34.33
N GLY A 39 16.44 -12.63 -33.35
CA GLY A 39 17.11 -11.39 -32.97
C GLY A 39 16.13 -10.31 -32.50
N LEU A 40 14.94 -10.70 -32.05
CA LEU A 40 13.99 -9.79 -31.43
C LEU A 40 14.51 -9.40 -30.05
N ASN A 41 14.58 -8.11 -29.76
CA ASN A 41 14.86 -7.65 -28.41
C ASN A 41 13.61 -7.77 -27.51
N ARG A 42 12.99 -8.96 -27.49
CA ARG A 42 11.74 -9.30 -26.78
C ARG A 42 11.91 -10.65 -26.09
N THR A 43 11.23 -10.83 -24.96
CA THR A 43 11.21 -12.14 -24.27
C THR A 43 10.28 -13.13 -24.98
N GLY A 44 10.52 -14.44 -24.83
CA GLY A 44 9.64 -15.47 -25.40
C GLY A 44 8.19 -15.35 -24.93
N LYS A 45 7.97 -15.00 -23.66
CA LYS A 45 6.63 -14.67 -23.14
C LYS A 45 5.95 -13.53 -23.92
N SER A 46 6.70 -12.49 -24.29
CA SER A 46 6.19 -11.35 -25.06
C SER A 46 5.84 -11.80 -26.49
N CYS A 47 6.72 -12.56 -27.14
CA CYS A 47 6.49 -13.14 -28.47
C CYS A 47 5.21 -14.00 -28.49
N ARG A 48 5.05 -14.91 -27.52
CA ARG A 48 3.83 -15.72 -27.38
C ARG A 48 2.58 -14.85 -27.27
N LEU A 49 2.62 -13.85 -26.37
CA LEU A 49 1.47 -13.00 -26.11
C LEU A 49 1.08 -12.19 -27.35
N ARG A 50 2.06 -11.70 -28.11
CA ARG A 50 1.82 -10.97 -29.35
C ARG A 50 1.20 -11.88 -30.41
N TRP A 51 1.75 -13.08 -30.58
CA TRP A 51 1.26 -14.06 -31.54
C TRP A 51 -0.21 -14.42 -31.28
N VAL A 52 -0.53 -14.91 -30.08
CA VAL A 52 -1.87 -15.43 -29.78
C VAL A 52 -2.97 -14.37 -29.74
N ASN A 53 -2.61 -13.09 -29.56
CA ASN A 53 -3.59 -12.00 -29.46
C ASN A 53 -3.72 -11.14 -30.71
N TYR A 54 -2.73 -11.14 -31.60
CA TYR A 54 -2.69 -10.18 -32.71
C TYR A 54 -2.25 -10.77 -34.05
N LEU A 55 -1.33 -11.74 -34.07
CA LEU A 55 -0.70 -12.19 -35.33
C LEU A 55 -1.17 -13.55 -35.81
N HIS A 56 -1.76 -14.37 -34.94
CA HIS A 56 -2.24 -15.70 -35.32
C HIS A 56 -3.32 -15.58 -36.42
N PRO A 57 -3.20 -16.32 -37.55
CA PRO A 57 -4.06 -16.14 -38.72
C PRO A 57 -5.54 -16.48 -38.47
N GLY A 58 -5.82 -17.32 -37.47
CA GLY A 58 -7.18 -17.66 -37.06
C GLY A 58 -7.94 -16.57 -36.28
N LEU A 59 -7.36 -15.37 -36.11
CA LEU A 59 -7.99 -14.27 -35.37
C LEU A 59 -8.87 -13.41 -36.28
N LYS A 60 -10.02 -12.97 -35.76
CA LYS A 60 -10.86 -11.98 -36.43
C LYS A 60 -10.37 -10.58 -36.12
N HIS A 61 -10.12 -9.78 -37.15
CA HIS A 61 -9.80 -8.37 -37.00
C HIS A 61 -11.06 -7.49 -37.10
N GLY A 62 -11.11 -6.42 -36.30
CA GLY A 62 -12.21 -5.47 -36.29
C GLY A 62 -13.21 -5.62 -35.15
N LYS A 63 -14.26 -4.79 -35.16
CA LYS A 63 -15.24 -4.68 -34.06
C LYS A 63 -16.02 -5.99 -33.88
N MET A 64 -16.41 -6.28 -32.64
CA MET A 64 -17.24 -7.43 -32.30
C MET A 64 -18.64 -7.26 -32.90
N SER A 65 -19.16 -8.26 -33.60
CA SER A 65 -20.49 -8.17 -34.22
C SER A 65 -21.60 -8.15 -33.16
N PRO A 66 -22.79 -7.58 -33.43
CA PRO A 66 -23.89 -7.56 -32.45
C PRO A 66 -24.23 -8.96 -31.89
N HIS A 67 -24.17 -9.99 -32.73
CA HIS A 67 -24.35 -11.38 -32.31
C HIS A 67 -23.24 -11.84 -31.34
N GLU A 68 -21.97 -11.58 -31.68
CA GLU A 68 -20.83 -11.88 -30.79
C GLU A 68 -20.96 -11.16 -29.44
N GLN A 69 -21.41 -9.90 -29.47
CA GLN A 69 -21.63 -9.09 -28.26
C GLN A 69 -22.73 -9.68 -27.37
N GLN A 70 -23.89 -10.05 -27.94
CA GLN A 70 -24.99 -10.70 -27.21
C GLN A 70 -24.53 -12.04 -26.60
N LEU A 71 -23.78 -12.83 -27.36
CA LEU A 71 -23.24 -14.10 -26.88
C LEU A 71 -22.27 -13.89 -25.70
N VAL A 72 -21.40 -12.87 -25.76
CA VAL A 72 -20.53 -12.53 -24.63
C VAL A 72 -21.34 -12.15 -23.40
N MET A 73 -22.38 -11.30 -23.54
CA MET A 73 -23.24 -10.91 -22.43
C MET A 73 -23.94 -12.13 -21.79
N HIS A 74 -24.49 -13.02 -22.62
CA HIS A 74 -25.17 -14.23 -22.17
C HIS A 74 -24.21 -15.18 -21.42
N LEU A 75 -23.03 -15.44 -22.01
CA LEU A 75 -22.04 -16.34 -21.41
C LEU A 75 -21.41 -15.76 -20.15
N HIS A 76 -21.24 -14.43 -20.08
CA HIS A 76 -20.77 -13.76 -18.86
C HIS A 76 -21.81 -13.87 -17.73
N SER A 77 -23.10 -13.68 -18.01
CA SER A 77 -24.17 -13.92 -17.04
C SER A 77 -24.11 -15.34 -16.45
N LYS A 78 -23.84 -16.34 -17.29
CA LYS A 78 -23.75 -17.75 -16.87
C LYS A 78 -22.44 -18.11 -16.14
N TRP A 79 -21.31 -17.57 -16.58
CA TRP A 79 -19.98 -18.02 -16.15
C TRP A 79 -19.14 -16.99 -15.41
N GLY A 80 -19.58 -15.74 -15.30
CA GLY A 80 -18.79 -14.64 -14.77
C GLY A 80 -17.51 -14.39 -15.57
N ASN A 81 -16.45 -13.97 -14.89
CA ASN A 81 -15.18 -13.53 -15.52
C ASN A 81 -14.29 -14.68 -16.03
N ARG A 82 -14.87 -15.80 -16.46
CA ARG A 82 -14.13 -16.95 -17.01
C ARG A 82 -13.82 -16.74 -18.50
N TRP A 83 -13.02 -15.72 -18.80
CA TRP A 83 -12.78 -15.22 -20.17
C TRP A 83 -12.30 -16.28 -21.15
N SER A 84 -11.31 -17.09 -20.79
CA SER A 84 -10.82 -18.17 -21.67
C SER A 84 -11.86 -19.26 -21.92
N ARG A 85 -12.82 -19.45 -21.00
CA ARG A 85 -13.98 -20.33 -21.21
C ARG A 85 -15.00 -19.72 -22.18
N ILE A 86 -15.22 -18.41 -22.08
CA ILE A 86 -16.09 -17.65 -22.99
C ILE A 86 -15.48 -17.62 -24.41
N ALA A 87 -14.17 -17.36 -24.52
CA ALA A 87 -13.43 -17.33 -25.79
C ALA A 87 -13.55 -18.62 -26.60
N ARG A 88 -13.56 -19.78 -25.93
CA ARG A 88 -13.82 -21.07 -26.60
C ARG A 88 -15.17 -21.18 -27.31
N LYS A 89 -16.12 -20.27 -27.03
CA LYS A 89 -17.43 -20.19 -27.69
C LYS A 89 -17.52 -19.07 -28.74
N LEU A 90 -16.47 -18.29 -28.94
CA LEU A 90 -16.40 -17.22 -29.93
C LEU A 90 -15.21 -17.47 -30.88
N PRO A 91 -15.41 -18.23 -31.97
CA PRO A 91 -14.32 -18.59 -32.87
C PRO A 91 -13.64 -17.35 -33.45
N GLY A 92 -12.31 -17.33 -33.36
CA GLY A 92 -11.47 -16.22 -33.80
C GLY A 92 -11.46 -14.99 -32.88
N ARG A 93 -12.11 -15.05 -31.70
CA ARG A 93 -11.99 -14.02 -30.66
C ARG A 93 -11.18 -14.54 -29.47
N THR A 94 -10.31 -13.67 -28.97
CA THR A 94 -9.47 -13.95 -27.82
C THR A 94 -10.18 -13.61 -26.51
N ASP A 95 -9.72 -14.21 -25.42
CA ASP A 95 -10.17 -13.85 -24.08
C ASP A 95 -9.87 -12.38 -23.74
N ASN A 96 -8.78 -11.84 -24.28
CA ASN A 96 -8.42 -10.43 -24.17
C ASN A 96 -9.43 -9.51 -24.88
N GLU A 97 -9.86 -9.84 -26.10
CA GLU A 97 -10.90 -9.08 -26.82
C GLU A 97 -12.24 -9.10 -26.10
N ILE A 98 -12.65 -10.26 -25.58
CA ILE A 98 -13.92 -10.43 -24.86
C ILE A 98 -13.92 -9.60 -23.58
N LYS A 99 -12.82 -9.65 -22.81
CA LYS A 99 -12.61 -8.81 -21.63
C LYS A 99 -12.63 -7.32 -21.99
N ASN A 100 -12.03 -6.91 -23.11
CA ASN A 100 -12.04 -5.53 -23.60
C ASN A 100 -13.45 -5.06 -23.97
N PHE A 101 -14.22 -5.91 -24.67
CA PHE A 101 -15.61 -5.63 -25.02
C PHE A 101 -16.45 -5.40 -23.76
N TRP A 102 -16.38 -6.33 -22.79
CA TRP A 102 -17.12 -6.22 -21.53
C TRP A 102 -16.78 -4.93 -20.76
N ARG A 103 -15.48 -4.59 -20.65
CA ARG A 103 -15.04 -3.33 -20.01
C ARG A 103 -15.64 -2.09 -20.68
N THR A 104 -15.66 -2.07 -22.00
CA THR A 104 -16.23 -0.96 -22.79
C THR A 104 -17.73 -0.84 -22.53
N GLN A 105 -18.45 -1.97 -22.48
CA GLN A 105 -19.89 -2.01 -22.23
C GLN A 105 -20.24 -1.50 -20.81
N MET A 106 -19.51 -1.94 -19.78
CA MET A 106 -19.73 -1.47 -18.41
C MET A 106 -19.48 0.03 -18.23
N ARG A 107 -18.47 0.59 -18.92
CA ARG A 107 -18.21 2.04 -18.91
C ARG A 107 -19.36 2.81 -19.55
N LYS A 108 -19.93 2.30 -20.66
CA LYS A 108 -21.10 2.91 -21.33
C LYS A 108 -22.34 2.90 -20.42
N GLN A 109 -22.61 1.80 -19.73
CA GLN A 109 -23.73 1.69 -18.79
C GLN A 109 -23.61 2.68 -17.62
N LYS A 110 -22.44 2.73 -16.96
CA LYS A 110 -22.19 3.71 -15.87
C LYS A 110 -22.32 5.17 -16.33
N ALA A 111 -21.89 5.46 -17.55
CA ALA A 111 -22.02 6.80 -18.13
C ALA A 111 -23.49 7.15 -18.43
N GLN A 112 -24.31 6.17 -18.84
CA GLN A 112 -25.76 6.35 -19.04
C GLN A 112 -26.52 6.50 -17.72
N GLU A 113 -26.17 5.76 -16.67
CA GLU A 113 -26.75 5.90 -15.33
C GLU A 113 -26.50 7.30 -14.76
N LYS A 114 -25.28 7.82 -14.91
CA LYS A 114 -24.93 9.19 -14.47
C LYS A 114 -25.71 10.28 -15.21
N LYS A 115 -26.14 10.02 -16.45
CA LYS A 115 -26.98 10.94 -17.24
C LYS A 115 -28.48 10.83 -16.91
N ARG A 116 -28.92 9.74 -16.28
CA ARG A 116 -30.32 9.49 -15.92
C ARG A 116 -30.65 9.79 -14.44
N ALA A 117 -29.68 10.16 -13.62
CA ALA A 117 -29.93 10.60 -12.25
C ALA A 117 -30.69 11.94 -12.27
N PRO A 118 -31.85 12.07 -11.58
CA PRO A 118 -32.59 13.33 -11.52
C PRO A 118 -31.76 14.39 -10.77
N ALA A 119 -31.69 15.60 -11.32
CA ALA A 119 -31.20 16.76 -10.59
C ALA A 119 -32.19 17.07 -9.47
N THR A 120 -31.85 16.73 -8.22
CA THR A 120 -32.64 17.11 -7.06
C THR A 120 -32.46 18.60 -6.79
N THR A 121 -33.60 19.28 -6.85
CA THR A 121 -33.94 20.67 -6.55
C THR A 121 -33.20 21.27 -5.35
N GLN A 122 -32.54 22.40 -5.57
CA GLN A 122 -32.47 23.50 -4.60
C GLN A 122 -32.76 24.82 -5.36
N SER A 123 -33.94 25.35 -5.09
CA SER A 123 -34.45 26.70 -5.41
C SER A 123 -33.94 27.68 -4.33
N SER A 124 -33.62 28.97 -4.51
CA SER A 124 -34.02 30.02 -5.46
C SER A 124 -32.98 31.20 -5.38
N PRO A 125 -33.27 32.47 -5.76
CA PRO A 125 -32.85 33.06 -7.03
C PRO A 125 -31.99 34.33 -6.89
N SER A 126 -31.25 34.70 -7.94
CA SER A 126 -31.10 36.11 -8.31
C SER A 126 -30.63 36.27 -9.75
N SER A 127 -31.29 37.21 -10.40
CA SER A 127 -31.19 37.65 -11.79
C SER A 127 -29.90 38.41 -12.08
N SER A 128 -29.28 38.11 -13.22
CA SER A 128 -28.82 39.16 -14.15
C SER A 128 -28.65 38.58 -15.55
N SER A 129 -29.35 39.22 -16.47
CA SER A 129 -29.26 39.11 -17.92
C SER A 129 -27.85 39.42 -18.42
N THR A 130 -27.36 38.69 -19.43
CA THR A 130 -26.74 39.23 -20.66
C THR A 130 -26.61 38.08 -21.68
N SER A 131 -26.59 38.48 -22.94
CA SER A 131 -27.01 37.83 -24.16
C SER A 131 -25.90 37.12 -24.94
N TYR A 132 -26.32 36.35 -25.96
CA TYR A 132 -25.59 35.93 -27.18
C TYR A 132 -24.25 35.17 -27.02
N GLN A 133 -24.16 33.93 -27.51
CA GLN A 133 -23.90 33.54 -28.90
C GLN A 133 -23.39 32.10 -28.98
N SER A 134 -23.96 31.32 -29.90
CA SER A 134 -23.38 30.06 -30.37
C SER A 134 -22.06 30.33 -31.08
N SER A 135 -21.01 29.60 -30.72
CA SER A 135 -19.91 29.30 -31.65
C SER A 135 -19.34 27.91 -31.37
N SER A 136 -19.49 27.06 -32.39
CA SER A 136 -18.71 25.85 -32.60
C SER A 136 -17.26 26.21 -32.90
N SER A 137 -16.29 25.60 -32.23
CA SER A 137 -14.91 25.55 -32.72
C SER A 137 -14.20 24.28 -32.25
N SER A 138 -13.77 23.53 -33.25
CA SER A 138 -12.86 22.41 -33.24
C SER A 138 -11.55 22.74 -32.49
N ASN A 139 -10.94 21.74 -31.84
CA ASN A 139 -9.51 21.79 -31.61
C ASN A 139 -8.83 20.46 -31.97
N LYS A 140 -7.77 20.62 -32.75
CA LYS A 140 -6.90 19.64 -33.39
C LYS A 140 -5.97 18.97 -32.36
N ASP A 141 -5.52 17.77 -32.74
CA ASP A 141 -4.37 17.02 -32.23
C ASP A 141 -3.14 17.90 -31.96
N ILE A 142 -2.39 17.61 -30.87
CA ILE A 142 -0.90 17.49 -30.83
C ILE A 142 -0.48 16.61 -29.62
N GLY A 143 0.17 15.46 -29.93
CA GLY A 143 1.34 14.88 -29.23
C GLY A 143 1.27 14.45 -27.76
N GLU A 144 1.06 13.16 -27.49
CA GLU A 144 1.51 12.51 -26.24
C GLU A 144 2.78 11.68 -26.49
N GLU A 145 3.93 12.21 -26.09
CA GLU A 145 5.16 11.44 -25.87
C GLU A 145 5.02 10.60 -24.58
N SER A 146 5.21 9.28 -24.69
CA SER A 146 5.18 8.37 -23.55
C SER A 146 6.58 8.11 -23.00
N PHE A 147 6.89 8.75 -21.88
CA PHE A 147 8.10 8.54 -21.08
C PHE A 147 7.84 7.51 -19.97
N TYR A 148 8.37 6.27 -20.08
CA TYR A 148 8.77 5.44 -18.93
C TYR A 148 9.85 4.43 -19.33
N ASP A 149 11.02 4.60 -18.71
CA ASP A 149 12.23 3.79 -18.78
C ASP A 149 12.44 2.94 -17.51
N THR A 150 13.04 1.76 -17.74
CA THR A 150 13.77 0.69 -16.99
C THR A 150 13.85 0.63 -15.44
N GLY A 151 14.14 -0.47 -14.71
CA GLY A 151 14.66 -1.83 -14.99
C GLY A 151 14.93 -2.65 -13.67
N GLY A 152 15.19 -3.98 -13.81
CA GLY A 152 15.79 -5.08 -12.96
C GLY A 152 15.80 -5.12 -11.40
N HIS A 153 15.89 -6.24 -10.63
CA HIS A 153 16.14 -7.68 -10.79
C HIS A 153 15.63 -8.48 -9.54
N ASN A 154 15.25 -9.76 -9.70
CA ASN A 154 15.01 -10.83 -8.70
C ASN A 154 14.18 -10.54 -7.42
N GLU A 155 13.03 -9.89 -7.54
CA GLU A 155 11.90 -10.15 -6.62
C GLU A 155 10.79 -10.88 -7.39
N PRO A 156 9.96 -11.73 -6.75
CA PRO A 156 8.73 -12.18 -7.39
C PRO A 156 8.01 -10.93 -7.92
N LEU A 157 7.67 -10.94 -9.21
CA LEU A 157 7.00 -9.84 -9.91
C LEU A 157 5.96 -9.21 -8.96
N PRO A 158 5.98 -7.88 -8.73
CA PRO A 158 4.98 -7.24 -7.88
C PRO A 158 3.60 -7.76 -8.26
N LEU A 159 2.76 -8.18 -7.31
CA LEU A 159 1.50 -8.90 -7.58
C LEU A 159 0.72 -8.32 -8.78
N TRP A 160 0.66 -6.98 -8.88
CA TRP A 160 0.03 -6.27 -9.99
C TRP A 160 0.58 -6.61 -11.39
N MET A 161 1.86 -6.93 -11.57
CA MET A 161 2.46 -7.36 -12.84
C MET A 161 2.14 -8.82 -13.23
N ILE A 162 1.71 -9.65 -12.28
CA ILE A 162 1.24 -11.04 -12.53
C ILE A 162 -0.29 -11.06 -12.64
N MET A 163 -0.94 -10.08 -12.01
CA MET A 163 -2.37 -9.81 -12.10
C MET A 163 -2.77 -9.42 -13.53
N ASP A 164 -3.92 -9.92 -13.96
CA ASP A 164 -4.58 -9.56 -15.21
C ASP A 164 -4.74 -8.01 -15.28
N ASN A 165 -4.62 -7.42 -16.48
CA ASN A 165 -4.96 -6.01 -16.72
C ASN A 165 -6.28 -5.57 -16.06
N GLN A 166 -7.29 -6.43 -15.87
CA GLN A 166 -8.51 -6.13 -15.10
C GLN A 166 -8.28 -6.04 -13.59
N GLU A 167 -7.42 -6.86 -13.01
CA GLU A 167 -7.01 -6.80 -11.62
C GLU A 167 -6.09 -5.61 -11.35
N GLN A 168 -5.22 -5.26 -12.31
CA GLN A 168 -4.49 -3.99 -12.31
C GLN A 168 -5.47 -2.82 -12.35
N GLU A 169 -6.47 -2.84 -13.24
CA GLU A 169 -7.46 -1.77 -13.36
C GLU A 169 -8.39 -1.70 -12.15
N GLN A 170 -8.76 -2.82 -11.52
CA GLN A 170 -9.46 -2.82 -10.23
C GLN A 170 -8.57 -2.31 -9.10
N MET A 171 -7.28 -2.63 -9.09
CA MET A 171 -6.33 -2.09 -8.11
C MET A 171 -6.10 -0.58 -8.32
N PHE A 172 -6.02 -0.13 -9.58
CA PHE A 172 -5.92 1.26 -9.98
C PHE A 172 -7.21 2.03 -9.74
N MET A 173 -8.39 1.44 -9.97
CA MET A 173 -9.70 2.02 -9.65
C MET A 173 -9.92 2.04 -8.15
N ARG A 174 -9.59 0.98 -7.39
CA ARG A 174 -9.56 1.02 -5.91
C ARG A 174 -8.52 2.03 -5.40
N ARG A 175 -7.43 2.28 -6.11
CA ARG A 175 -6.47 3.37 -5.81
C ARG A 175 -7.03 4.74 -6.16
N ARG A 176 -7.77 4.87 -7.27
CA ARG A 176 -8.37 6.11 -7.77
C ARG A 176 -9.62 6.49 -6.97
N GLU A 177 -10.41 5.52 -6.51
CA GLU A 177 -11.47 5.66 -5.52
C GLU A 177 -10.91 5.94 -4.14
N ARG A 178 -9.82 5.28 -3.70
CA ARG A 178 -9.11 5.68 -2.46
C ARG A 178 -8.55 7.10 -2.56
N ASN A 179 -7.96 7.48 -3.69
CA ASN A 179 -7.44 8.84 -3.92
C ASN A 179 -8.57 9.87 -4.16
N SER A 180 -9.72 9.47 -4.69
CA SER A 180 -10.91 10.30 -4.85
C SER A 180 -11.60 10.51 -3.50
N LYS A 181 -11.70 9.48 -2.65
CA LYS A 181 -12.08 9.61 -1.22
C LYS A 181 -11.08 10.47 -0.44
N ARG A 182 -9.78 10.36 -0.74
CA ARG A 182 -8.72 11.22 -0.19
C ARG A 182 -8.87 12.69 -0.59
N GLY A 183 -9.46 12.97 -1.76
CA GLY A 183 -9.85 14.30 -2.22
C GLY A 183 -11.21 14.78 -1.69
N ARG A 184 -11.97 13.92 -1.01
CA ARG A 184 -13.35 14.14 -0.56
C ARG A 184 -13.49 14.01 0.96
N MET A 185 -12.39 14.20 1.70
CA MET A 185 -12.46 14.45 3.14
C MET A 185 -13.00 15.86 3.34
N GLY A 186 -14.15 15.99 4.00
CA GLY A 186 -14.70 17.28 4.39
C GLY A 186 -13.70 18.07 5.24
N GLY A 187 -13.81 19.40 5.24
CA GLY A 187 -12.89 20.28 5.97
C GLY A 187 -12.75 19.90 7.46
N LEU A 188 -13.85 19.47 8.08
CA LEU A 188 -13.88 19.00 9.47
C LEU A 188 -13.02 17.74 9.71
N SER A 189 -13.05 16.76 8.80
CA SER A 189 -12.22 15.56 8.91
C SER A 189 -10.72 15.87 8.78
N LYS A 190 -10.36 16.82 7.91
CA LYS A 190 -8.97 17.30 7.79
C LYS A 190 -8.52 18.04 9.03
N LEU A 191 -9.36 18.93 9.56
CA LEU A 191 -9.07 19.68 10.78
C LEU A 191 -8.89 18.74 11.97
N TYR A 192 -9.80 17.78 12.15
CA TYR A 192 -9.69 16.76 13.19
C TYR A 192 -8.38 15.97 13.10
N LEU A 193 -8.06 15.44 11.91
CA LEU A 193 -6.82 14.68 11.72
C LEU A 193 -5.58 15.54 11.94
N LEU A 194 -5.60 16.80 11.52
CA LEU A 194 -4.52 17.74 11.80
C LEU A 194 -4.35 17.92 13.31
N SER A 195 -5.42 18.24 14.04
CA SER A 195 -5.37 18.42 15.50
C SER A 195 -4.90 17.16 16.22
N TYR A 196 -5.44 16.00 15.87
CA TYR A 196 -5.04 14.71 16.46
C TYR A 196 -3.55 14.43 16.26
N ASN A 197 -3.06 14.54 15.03
CA ASN A 197 -1.65 14.27 14.73
C ASN A 197 -0.73 15.30 15.38
N SER A 198 -1.11 16.58 15.43
CA SER A 198 -0.34 17.61 16.12
C SER A 198 -0.26 17.36 17.63
N LEU A 199 -1.39 17.02 18.27
CA LEU A 199 -1.42 16.70 19.71
C LEU A 199 -0.59 15.46 20.04
N GLN A 200 -0.67 14.41 19.23
CA GLN A 200 0.18 13.24 19.38
C GLN A 200 1.66 13.60 19.22
N ALA A 201 2.03 14.35 18.17
CA ALA A 201 3.42 14.78 17.96
C ALA A 201 3.97 15.58 19.15
N ILE A 202 3.18 16.52 19.67
CA ILE A 202 3.53 17.32 20.85
C ILE A 202 3.69 16.43 22.09
N GLY A 203 2.75 15.52 22.35
CA GLY A 203 2.83 14.62 23.50
C GLY A 203 4.07 13.73 23.49
N TRP A 204 4.42 13.17 22.33
CA TRP A 204 5.65 12.37 22.18
C TRP A 204 6.91 13.24 22.27
N ALA A 205 6.88 14.50 21.82
CA ALA A 205 7.99 15.43 21.98
C ALA A 205 8.21 15.80 23.46
N VAL A 206 7.13 16.07 24.21
CA VAL A 206 7.18 16.30 25.65
C VAL A 206 7.73 15.07 26.38
N SER A 207 7.29 13.87 26.01
CA SER A 207 7.81 12.62 26.58
C SER A 207 9.31 12.47 26.34
N SER A 208 9.76 12.74 25.09
CA SER A 208 11.18 12.71 24.74
C SER A 208 11.99 13.73 25.54
N PHE A 209 11.43 14.93 25.73
CA PHE A 209 12.07 16.00 26.50
C PHE A 209 12.18 15.62 27.99
N GLN A 210 11.13 15.08 28.59
CA GLN A 210 11.15 14.61 29.99
C GLN A 210 12.22 13.54 30.21
N ILE A 211 12.33 12.56 29.31
CA ILE A 211 13.35 11.50 29.38
C ILE A 211 14.75 12.09 29.30
N LEU A 212 14.98 13.03 28.36
CA LEU A 212 16.28 13.66 28.18
C LEU A 212 16.66 14.54 29.38
N CYS A 213 15.73 15.34 29.89
CA CYS A 213 15.94 16.13 31.11
C CYS A 213 16.25 15.23 32.30
N ASN A 214 15.54 14.11 32.48
CA ASN A 214 15.84 13.17 33.55
C ASN A 214 17.26 12.59 33.41
N LEU A 215 17.66 12.21 32.20
CA LEU A 215 19.01 11.71 31.94
C LEU A 215 20.07 12.76 32.28
N LEU A 216 19.87 14.01 31.87
CA LEU A 216 20.81 15.10 32.13
C LEU A 216 20.89 15.45 33.63
N SER A 217 19.77 15.48 34.33
CA SER A 217 19.73 15.84 35.75
C SER A 217 20.26 14.74 36.67
N THR A 218 20.05 13.47 36.34
CA THR A 218 20.42 12.33 37.21
C THR A 218 21.67 11.60 36.74
N SER A 219 22.16 11.89 35.54
CA SER A 219 23.20 11.10 34.84
C SER A 219 22.89 9.59 34.78
N SER A 220 21.61 9.22 34.86
CA SER A 220 21.13 7.85 34.92
C SER A 220 19.93 7.62 34.00
N VAL A 221 19.87 6.42 33.43
CA VAL A 221 18.80 5.97 32.54
C VAL A 221 17.63 5.30 33.27
N ALA A 222 17.79 4.97 34.56
CA ALA A 222 16.81 4.20 35.33
C ALA A 222 15.50 4.97 35.59
N GLY A 223 15.54 6.30 35.61
CA GLY A 223 14.37 7.18 35.81
C GLY A 223 13.51 7.43 34.55
N ALA A 224 13.73 6.71 33.44
CA ALA A 224 12.99 6.94 32.20
C ALA A 224 11.49 6.65 32.34
N TYR A 225 11.11 5.60 33.08
CA TYR A 225 9.70 5.30 33.30
C TYR A 225 9.03 6.29 34.27
N SER A 226 9.70 6.64 35.37
CA SER A 226 9.16 7.59 36.35
C SER A 226 8.92 8.98 35.76
N SER A 227 9.80 9.40 34.85
CA SER A 227 9.72 10.72 34.19
C SER A 227 8.59 10.80 33.15
N ALA A 228 8.48 9.84 32.22
CA ALA A 228 7.57 9.93 31.08
C ALA A 228 6.56 8.77 30.92
N GLY A 229 6.66 7.71 31.73
CA GLY A 229 5.91 6.47 31.53
C GLY A 229 4.39 6.62 31.58
N LYS A 230 3.86 7.48 32.46
CA LYS A 230 2.42 7.80 32.52
C LYS A 230 1.94 8.50 31.25
N LEU A 231 2.71 9.49 30.77
CA LEU A 231 2.39 10.22 29.55
C LEU A 231 2.46 9.31 28.31
N ILE A 232 3.52 8.51 28.20
CA ILE A 232 3.69 7.54 27.11
C ILE A 232 2.55 6.50 27.12
N SER A 233 2.12 6.04 28.29
CA SER A 233 0.98 5.13 28.44
C SER A 233 -0.32 5.78 27.94
N PHE A 234 -0.56 7.04 28.29
CA PHE A 234 -1.72 7.78 27.80
C PHE A 234 -1.70 7.95 26.28
N LEU A 235 -0.56 8.35 25.70
CA LEU A 235 -0.41 8.54 24.25
C LEU A 235 -0.58 7.22 23.48
N GLN A 236 -0.09 6.12 24.05
CA GLN A 236 -0.26 4.77 23.52
C GLN A 236 -1.73 4.33 23.56
N CYS A 237 -2.47 4.64 24.62
CA CYS A 237 -3.93 4.43 24.66
C CYS A 237 -4.65 5.27 23.60
N ALA A 238 -4.31 6.57 23.49
CA ALA A 238 -4.88 7.47 22.49
C ALA A 238 -4.56 7.05 21.04
N ALA A 239 -3.48 6.30 20.81
CA ALA A 239 -3.14 5.73 19.51
C ALA A 239 -4.15 4.66 19.04
N PHE A 240 -5.00 4.11 19.93
CA PHE A 240 -6.11 3.23 19.52
C PHE A 240 -7.09 3.93 18.56
N LEU A 241 -7.19 5.27 18.63
CA LEU A 241 -7.98 6.04 17.67
C LEU A 241 -7.52 5.81 16.22
N GLU A 242 -6.26 5.48 15.95
CA GLU A 242 -5.79 5.14 14.59
C GLU A 242 -6.48 3.87 14.05
N VAL A 243 -6.76 2.90 14.92
CA VAL A 243 -7.52 1.69 14.58
C VAL A 243 -8.94 2.09 14.18
N ILE A 244 -9.57 2.97 14.97
CA ILE A 244 -10.91 3.47 14.71
C ILE A 244 -10.95 4.27 13.40
N HIS A 245 -9.99 5.16 13.17
CA HIS A 245 -9.88 5.93 11.92
C HIS A 245 -9.79 5.01 10.69
N GLY A 246 -9.03 3.92 10.82
CA GLY A 246 -8.94 2.89 9.79
C GLY A 246 -10.23 2.09 9.62
N ALA A 247 -10.94 1.76 10.71
CA ALA A 247 -12.16 0.97 10.71
C ALA A 247 -13.35 1.70 10.08
N ILE A 248 -13.52 2.99 10.41
CA ILE A 248 -14.59 3.83 9.85
C ILE A 248 -14.26 4.37 8.45
N GLY A 249 -13.07 4.08 7.94
CA GLY A 249 -12.61 4.54 6.62
C GLY A 249 -12.23 6.02 6.54
N LEU A 250 -11.97 6.67 7.69
CA LEU A 250 -11.43 8.02 7.76
C LEU A 250 -10.03 8.09 7.13
N VAL A 251 -9.25 6.99 7.27
CA VAL A 251 -7.91 6.85 6.68
C VAL A 251 -7.87 5.57 5.82
N PRO A 252 -7.21 5.59 4.63
CA PRO A 252 -7.27 4.48 3.67
C PRO A 252 -6.45 3.22 4.03
N SER A 253 -5.79 3.21 5.20
CA SER A 253 -4.92 2.12 5.66
C SER A 253 -5.67 0.89 6.21
N GLY A 254 -6.98 1.02 6.49
CA GLY A 254 -7.75 -0.02 7.18
C GLY A 254 -7.35 -0.17 8.66
N ALA A 255 -8.03 -1.06 9.39
CA ALA A 255 -7.88 -1.18 10.85
C ALA A 255 -6.87 -2.25 11.31
N LEU A 256 -6.66 -3.32 10.52
CA LEU A 256 -5.92 -4.50 10.98
C LEU A 256 -4.44 -4.21 11.29
N LEU A 257 -3.74 -3.51 10.40
CA LEU A 257 -2.33 -3.20 10.60
C LEU A 257 -2.09 -2.25 11.78
N PRO A 258 -2.84 -1.13 11.92
CA PRO A 258 -2.81 -0.32 13.14
C PRO A 258 -3.14 -1.12 14.40
N LEU A 259 -4.12 -2.03 14.35
CA LEU A 259 -4.51 -2.85 15.50
C LEU A 259 -3.37 -3.77 15.95
N MET A 260 -2.69 -4.44 15.02
CA MET A 260 -1.57 -5.31 15.37
C MET A 260 -0.38 -4.51 15.93
N GLN A 261 -0.08 -3.35 15.34
CA GLN A 261 1.00 -2.46 15.80
C GLN A 261 0.70 -1.89 17.18
N TRP A 262 -0.54 -1.45 17.40
CA TRP A 262 -0.99 -0.96 18.69
C TRP A 262 -1.00 -2.08 19.74
N GLY A 263 -1.58 -3.25 19.42
CA GLY A 263 -1.72 -4.38 20.34
C GLY A 263 -0.37 -4.87 20.87
N GLY A 264 0.64 -5.02 20.01
CA GLY A 264 1.99 -5.42 20.44
C GLY A 264 2.62 -4.42 21.41
N ARG A 265 2.57 -3.12 21.09
CA ARG A 265 3.13 -2.04 21.92
C ARG A 265 2.37 -1.86 23.23
N THR A 266 1.05 -1.98 23.20
CA THR A 266 0.17 -1.88 24.36
C THR A 266 0.36 -3.08 25.29
N HIS A 267 0.53 -4.29 24.75
CA HIS A 267 0.89 -5.47 25.56
C HIS A 267 2.24 -5.25 26.26
N PHE A 268 3.28 -4.86 25.51
CA PHE A 268 4.59 -4.56 26.09
C PHE A 268 4.49 -3.49 27.20
N LEU A 269 3.86 -2.35 26.92
CA LEU A 269 3.88 -1.22 27.85
C LEU A 269 2.91 -1.41 29.03
N LEU A 270 1.64 -1.69 28.75
CA LEU A 270 0.60 -1.72 29.78
C LEU A 270 0.52 -3.07 30.49
N ALA A 271 0.78 -4.19 29.81
CA ALA A 271 0.69 -5.50 30.46
C ALA A 271 1.98 -5.91 31.18
N ILE A 272 3.15 -5.41 30.73
CA ILE A 272 4.45 -5.79 31.30
C ILE A 272 5.07 -4.62 32.06
N VAL A 273 5.53 -3.58 31.36
CA VAL A 273 6.32 -2.50 31.97
C VAL A 273 5.54 -1.78 33.08
N SER A 274 4.26 -1.49 32.87
CA SER A 274 3.44 -0.78 33.85
C SER A 274 3.07 -1.60 35.08
N LYS A 275 3.22 -2.93 35.03
CA LYS A 275 2.85 -3.86 36.11
C LYS A 275 4.02 -4.36 36.91
N LEU A 276 5.24 -4.21 36.40
CA LEU A 276 6.44 -4.74 36.98
C LEU A 276 7.40 -3.60 37.29
N ASP A 277 7.40 -3.13 38.53
CA ASP A 277 8.28 -2.02 38.95
C ASP A 277 9.77 -2.39 38.79
N GLU A 278 10.09 -3.69 38.90
CA GLU A 278 11.46 -4.18 38.73
C GLU A 278 12.00 -3.95 37.31
N VAL A 279 11.15 -4.03 36.27
CA VAL A 279 11.60 -3.83 34.88
C VAL A 279 11.64 -2.36 34.49
N GLN A 280 10.92 -1.48 35.22
CA GLN A 280 10.85 -0.05 34.92
C GLN A 280 12.21 0.66 35.05
N GLN A 281 13.09 0.15 35.92
CA GLN A 281 14.43 0.69 36.17
C GLN A 281 15.48 0.21 35.15
N LEU A 282 15.13 -0.71 34.25
CA LEU A 282 16.08 -1.27 33.30
C LEU A 282 16.48 -0.24 32.23
N PRO A 283 17.78 -0.19 31.82
CA PRO A 283 18.23 0.66 30.71
C PRO A 283 17.44 0.45 29.41
N SER A 284 16.93 -0.76 29.19
CA SER A 284 16.08 -1.09 28.06
C SER A 284 14.80 -0.24 27.99
N VAL A 285 14.25 0.21 29.12
CA VAL A 285 13.06 1.06 29.13
C VAL A 285 13.39 2.44 28.56
N PHE A 286 14.54 3.00 28.96
CA PHE A 286 15.07 4.22 28.36
C PHE A 286 15.25 4.08 26.85
N ILE A 287 15.91 3.00 26.41
CA ILE A 287 16.15 2.73 24.98
C ILE A 287 14.84 2.68 24.21
N THR A 288 13.86 1.90 24.69
CA THR A 288 12.55 1.78 24.04
C THR A 288 11.82 3.12 24.01
N PHE A 289 11.72 3.81 25.13
CA PHE A 289 10.97 5.06 25.23
C PHE A 289 11.57 6.17 24.38
N PHE A 290 12.90 6.27 24.35
CA PHE A 290 13.61 7.21 23.51
C PHE A 290 13.41 6.90 22.01
N ALA A 291 13.62 5.64 21.61
CA ALA A 291 13.44 5.21 20.23
C ALA A 291 12.00 5.40 19.74
N TRP A 292 11.01 5.06 20.57
CA TRP A 292 9.59 5.28 20.31
C TRP A 292 9.29 6.77 20.18
N SER A 293 9.70 7.59 21.15
CA SER A 293 9.37 9.02 21.16
C SER A 293 9.89 9.73 19.90
N ILE A 294 11.14 9.48 19.50
CA ILE A 294 11.68 10.06 18.26
C ILE A 294 10.90 9.55 17.03
N SER A 295 10.63 8.24 16.97
CA SER A 295 9.90 7.64 15.85
C SER A 295 8.49 8.21 15.72
N GLU A 296 7.82 8.43 16.83
CA GLU A 296 6.44 8.93 16.91
C GLU A 296 6.36 10.43 16.61
N VAL A 297 7.28 11.24 17.13
CA VAL A 297 7.39 12.66 16.76
C VAL A 297 7.53 12.81 15.24
N ILE A 298 8.43 12.04 14.61
CA ILE A 298 8.61 12.07 13.15
C ILE A 298 7.32 11.60 12.44
N ARG A 299 6.69 10.52 12.92
CA ARG A 299 5.48 9.93 12.32
C ARG A 299 4.31 10.90 12.33
N TYR A 300 3.95 11.41 13.50
CA TYR A 300 2.79 12.25 13.66
C TYR A 300 3.00 13.63 13.06
N SER A 301 4.22 14.19 13.12
CA SER A 301 4.56 15.42 12.38
C SER A 301 4.34 15.24 10.89
N HIS A 302 4.83 14.13 10.31
CA HIS A 302 4.60 13.83 8.90
C HIS A 302 3.10 13.72 8.56
N TYR A 303 2.30 13.09 9.42
CA TYR A 303 0.85 12.98 9.21
C TYR A 303 0.13 14.33 9.32
N ALA A 304 0.48 15.17 10.31
CA ALA A 304 -0.06 16.51 10.47
C ALA A 304 0.22 17.38 9.23
N PHE A 305 1.49 17.47 8.81
CA PHE A 305 1.85 18.24 7.62
C PHE A 305 1.25 17.68 6.32
N SER A 306 1.04 16.36 6.26
CA SER A 306 0.34 15.74 5.13
C SER A 306 -1.13 16.15 5.02
N CYS A 307 -1.78 16.54 6.13
CA CYS A 307 -3.14 17.06 6.12
C CYS A 307 -3.21 18.48 5.53
N ILE A 308 -2.15 19.28 5.70
CA ILE A 308 -2.02 20.65 5.19
C ILE A 308 -1.63 20.64 3.69
N GLY A 309 -1.09 19.53 3.18
CA GLY A 309 -0.67 19.38 1.78
C GLY A 309 0.78 19.80 1.51
N ASN A 310 1.41 20.51 2.46
CA ASN A 310 2.79 20.98 2.37
C ASN A 310 3.68 20.30 3.42
N CYS A 311 4.05 19.04 3.18
CA CYS A 311 4.99 18.33 4.05
C CYS A 311 6.45 18.58 3.64
N PRO A 312 7.29 19.15 4.52
CA PRO A 312 8.70 19.34 4.25
C PRO A 312 9.39 18.03 3.83
N TYR A 313 10.27 18.13 2.83
CA TYR A 313 10.95 16.95 2.30
C TYR A 313 11.80 16.24 3.36
N TRP A 314 12.47 16.99 4.25
CA TRP A 314 13.29 16.42 5.32
C TRP A 314 12.47 15.59 6.31
N ILE A 315 11.25 16.02 6.67
CA ILE A 315 10.32 15.22 7.50
C ILE A 315 9.92 13.94 6.77
N THR A 316 9.62 14.04 5.48
CA THR A 316 9.31 12.87 4.64
C THR A 316 10.52 11.91 4.59
N TYR A 317 11.72 12.44 4.40
CA TYR A 317 12.96 11.66 4.36
C TYR A 317 13.19 10.93 5.68
N LEU A 318 13.08 11.63 6.81
CA LEU A 318 13.22 11.07 8.15
C LEU A 318 12.16 9.98 8.39
N ARG A 319 10.89 10.22 8.02
CA ARG A 319 9.80 9.23 8.18
C ARG A 319 10.13 7.89 7.53
N TYR A 320 10.81 7.90 6.39
CA TYR A 320 11.17 6.70 5.65
C TYR A 320 12.63 6.27 5.83
N THR A 321 13.40 6.87 6.76
CA THR A 321 14.82 6.53 6.95
C THR A 321 15.19 6.31 8.41
N ALA A 322 14.63 7.08 9.35
CA ALA A 322 14.97 6.98 10.78
C ALA A 322 14.70 5.59 11.38
N PHE A 323 13.72 4.86 10.83
CA PHE A 323 13.42 3.49 11.26
C PHE A 323 14.60 2.53 11.09
N ILE A 324 15.56 2.80 10.20
CA ILE A 324 16.72 1.93 9.95
C ILE A 324 17.49 1.70 11.25
N VAL A 325 17.64 2.75 12.07
CA VAL A 325 18.34 2.71 13.36
C VAL A 325 17.33 2.54 14.51
N LEU A 326 16.28 3.37 14.54
CA LEU A 326 15.38 3.44 15.70
C LEU A 326 14.56 2.16 15.90
N TYR A 327 14.20 1.47 14.81
CA TYR A 327 13.35 0.28 14.90
C TYR A 327 14.08 -0.93 15.52
N PRO A 328 15.27 -1.35 15.05
CA PRO A 328 16.04 -2.41 15.72
C PRO A 328 16.48 -2.00 17.12
N LEU A 329 16.82 -0.73 17.34
CA LEU A 329 17.19 -0.22 18.65
C LEU A 329 16.04 -0.34 19.67
N GLY A 330 14.81 0.04 19.29
CA GLY A 330 13.66 -0.07 20.19
C GLY A 330 13.23 -1.52 20.46
N VAL A 331 13.38 -2.42 19.49
CA VAL A 331 12.84 -3.78 19.60
C VAL A 331 13.81 -4.78 20.21
N GLY A 332 15.07 -4.80 19.77
CA GLY A 332 16.05 -5.78 20.22
C GLY A 332 16.48 -5.56 21.67
N PRO A 333 17.32 -4.54 21.95
CA PRO A 333 17.78 -4.24 23.31
C PRO A 333 16.71 -3.58 24.19
N GLY A 334 15.57 -3.18 23.59
CA GLY A 334 14.42 -2.64 24.29
C GLY A 334 13.37 -3.69 24.61
N GLU A 335 12.35 -3.81 23.74
CA GLU A 335 11.15 -4.61 23.97
C GLU A 335 11.42 -6.10 24.25
N ILE A 336 12.21 -6.77 23.40
CA ILE A 336 12.51 -8.20 23.54
C ILE A 336 13.29 -8.46 24.83
N TRP A 337 14.30 -7.62 25.10
CA TRP A 337 15.12 -7.77 26.30
C TRP A 337 14.31 -7.61 27.58
N ILE A 338 13.42 -6.61 27.64
CA ILE A 338 12.52 -6.42 28.79
C ILE A 338 11.58 -7.61 28.96
N MET A 339 10.96 -8.09 27.87
CA MET A 339 10.08 -9.26 27.95
C MET A 339 10.83 -10.50 28.47
N TYR A 340 12.09 -10.69 28.04
CA TYR A 340 12.95 -11.75 28.54
C TYR A 340 13.26 -11.59 30.04
N GLN A 341 13.66 -10.39 30.48
CA GLN A 341 13.92 -10.10 31.89
C GLN A 341 12.65 -10.18 32.77
N ALA A 342 11.48 -9.93 32.19
CA ALA A 342 10.20 -10.04 32.89
C ALA A 342 9.79 -11.49 33.18
N LEU A 343 10.23 -12.48 32.38
CA LEU A 343 9.83 -13.89 32.52
C LEU A 343 9.96 -14.46 33.96
N PRO A 344 11.11 -14.37 34.65
CA PRO A 344 11.24 -14.91 36.01
C PRO A 344 10.32 -14.19 37.00
N ILE A 345 10.11 -12.88 36.82
CA ILE A 345 9.27 -12.06 37.69
C ILE A 345 7.79 -12.42 37.48
N VAL A 346 7.36 -12.55 36.23
CA VAL A 346 6.01 -12.98 35.85
C VAL A 346 5.69 -14.35 36.44
N LYS A 347 6.64 -15.30 36.36
CA LYS A 347 6.48 -16.63 36.95
C LYS A 347 6.36 -16.57 38.47
N LYS A 348 7.23 -15.78 39.14
CA LYS A 348 7.24 -15.65 40.60
C LYS A 348 5.99 -14.97 41.14
N LYS A 349 5.53 -13.90 40.48
CA LYS A 349 4.33 -13.14 40.88
C LYS A 349 3.02 -13.79 40.42
N ASN A 350 3.10 -14.86 39.63
CA ASN A 350 1.95 -15.51 38.98
C ASN A 350 1.03 -14.49 38.28
N LEU A 351 1.64 -13.58 37.52
CA LEU A 351 0.95 -12.40 36.97
C LEU A 351 -0.20 -12.84 36.03
N TYR A 352 -1.38 -12.24 36.20
CA TYR A 352 -2.60 -12.54 35.45
C TYR A 352 -3.15 -13.97 35.60
N SER A 353 -2.84 -14.67 36.70
CA SER A 353 -3.39 -16.02 36.98
C SER A 353 -4.90 -16.10 36.83
N GLU A 354 -5.64 -15.14 37.40
CA GLU A 354 -7.10 -15.09 37.32
C GLU A 354 -7.61 -14.94 35.89
N THR A 355 -7.00 -14.07 35.10
CA THR A 355 -7.39 -13.81 33.70
C THR A 355 -7.08 -15.01 32.79
N PHE A 356 -6.04 -15.77 33.10
CA PHE A 356 -5.62 -16.96 32.34
C PHE A 356 -6.16 -18.28 32.91
N SER A 357 -6.93 -18.24 34.00
CA SER A 357 -7.46 -19.44 34.68
C SER A 357 -8.31 -20.34 33.77
N GLY A 358 -9.01 -19.75 32.79
CA GLY A 358 -9.83 -20.47 31.81
C GLY A 358 -9.07 -20.95 30.56
N LEU A 359 -7.77 -20.72 30.47
CA LEU A 359 -6.95 -21.10 29.31
C LEU A 359 -6.04 -22.30 29.63
N PRO A 360 -5.66 -23.12 28.63
CA PRO A 360 -4.80 -24.28 28.86
C PRO A 360 -3.32 -23.90 29.07
N PHE A 361 -3.00 -22.61 29.21
CA PHE A 361 -1.64 -22.11 29.38
C PHE A 361 -1.63 -20.86 30.27
N SER A 362 -0.53 -20.64 30.98
CA SER A 362 -0.35 -19.45 31.83
C SER A 362 0.09 -18.23 31.02
N TYR A 363 0.00 -17.03 31.61
CA TYR A 363 0.58 -15.82 31.01
C TYR A 363 2.10 -15.95 30.81
N TYR A 364 2.78 -16.67 31.70
CA TYR A 364 4.20 -16.98 31.57
C TYR A 364 4.49 -17.78 30.28
N ASP A 365 3.67 -18.80 29.98
CA ASP A 365 3.83 -19.61 28.77
C ASP A 365 3.47 -18.82 27.51
N PHE A 366 2.41 -18.00 27.58
CA PHE A 366 2.08 -17.05 26.52
C PHE A 366 3.27 -16.12 26.21
N LEU A 367 3.90 -15.53 27.23
CA LEU A 367 5.02 -14.61 27.05
C LEU A 367 6.25 -15.29 26.42
N LYS A 368 6.52 -16.56 26.75
CA LYS A 368 7.57 -17.35 26.06
C LYS A 368 7.28 -17.51 24.58
N VAL A 369 6.03 -17.87 24.23
CA VAL A 369 5.63 -18.03 22.83
C VAL A 369 5.77 -16.71 22.08
N VAL A 370 5.36 -15.60 22.70
CA VAL A 370 5.57 -14.25 22.16
C VAL A 370 7.05 -14.01 21.91
N LEU A 371 7.94 -14.26 22.87
CA LEU A 371 9.39 -14.07 22.72
C LEU A 371 10.00 -14.88 21.57
N ILE A 372 9.48 -16.08 21.29
CA ILE A 372 9.92 -16.91 20.15
C ILE A 372 9.43 -16.33 18.82
N ILE A 373 8.17 -15.90 18.76
CA ILE A 373 7.52 -15.46 17.52
C ILE A 373 7.89 -14.00 17.15
N TYR A 374 8.10 -13.15 18.15
CA TYR A 374 8.26 -11.70 17.98
C TYR A 374 9.42 -11.30 17.05
N PRO A 375 10.62 -11.91 17.13
CA PRO A 375 11.72 -11.61 16.20
C PRO A 375 11.36 -11.83 14.73
N PHE A 376 10.57 -12.87 14.42
CA PHE A 376 10.15 -13.17 13.05
C PHE A 376 9.10 -12.19 12.53
N LEU A 377 8.12 -11.85 13.37
CA LEU A 377 7.10 -10.84 13.04
C LEU A 377 7.75 -9.47 12.83
N TRP A 378 8.69 -9.12 13.69
CA TRP A 378 9.48 -7.91 13.63
C TRP A 378 10.30 -7.82 12.34
N LEU A 379 11.06 -8.86 12.00
CA LEU A 379 11.89 -8.87 10.79
C LEU A 379 11.04 -8.68 9.53
N LYS A 380 9.87 -9.34 9.48
CA LYS A 380 8.90 -9.16 8.38
C LYS A 380 8.42 -7.71 8.25
N LEU A 381 8.12 -7.04 9.37
CA LEU A 381 7.73 -5.62 9.40
C LEU A 381 8.91 -4.70 9.03
N TYR A 382 10.11 -4.98 9.50
CA TYR A 382 11.31 -4.20 9.21
C TYR A 382 11.64 -4.22 7.71
N LEU A 383 11.61 -5.38 7.08
CA LEU A 383 11.78 -5.52 5.62
C LEU A 383 10.66 -4.82 4.84
N HIS A 384 9.44 -4.81 5.37
CA HIS A 384 8.34 -4.05 4.77
C HIS A 384 8.62 -2.54 4.76
N LEU A 385 9.23 -1.98 5.81
CA LEU A 385 9.58 -0.56 5.87
C LEU A 385 10.64 -0.17 4.82
N PHE A 386 11.61 -1.05 4.51
CA PHE A 386 12.54 -0.84 3.39
C PHE A 386 11.83 -0.78 2.04
N ARG A 387 10.84 -1.66 1.81
CA ARG A 387 10.02 -1.59 0.60
C ARG A 387 9.25 -0.28 0.51
N GLN A 388 8.70 0.21 1.64
CA GLN A 388 8.03 1.51 1.68
C GLN A 388 9.00 2.66 1.36
N ARG A 389 10.20 2.65 1.93
CA ARG A 389 11.26 3.63 1.64
C ARG A 389 11.60 3.66 0.15
N ARG A 390 11.86 2.50 -0.45
CA ARG A 390 12.18 2.37 -1.89
C ARG A 390 11.07 2.99 -2.75
N SER A 391 9.82 2.68 -2.43
CA SER A 391 8.64 3.16 -3.14
C SER A 391 8.39 4.67 -3.00
N LYS A 392 8.72 5.26 -1.85
CA LYS A 392 8.35 6.64 -1.52
C LYS A 392 9.42 7.68 -1.81
N LEU A 393 10.69 7.35 -1.60
CA LEU A 393 11.79 8.29 -1.81
C LEU A 393 12.34 8.23 -3.24
N PHE A 394 12.54 7.03 -3.80
CA PHE A 394 13.21 6.90 -5.11
C PHE A 394 12.28 7.21 -6.28
N LYS A 395 11.01 6.78 -6.27
CA LYS A 395 10.03 7.14 -7.31
C LYS A 395 9.75 8.65 -7.44
N ARG A 396 10.16 9.45 -6.45
CA ARG A 396 9.96 10.91 -6.43
C ARG A 396 11.14 11.67 -7.05
N GLN A 397 12.32 11.04 -7.14
CA GLN A 397 13.49 11.60 -7.79
C GLN A 397 13.42 11.44 -9.31
N ASP A 398 12.95 10.28 -9.80
CA ASP A 398 12.76 10.05 -11.25
C ASP A 398 11.71 11.00 -11.85
N LYS A 399 10.72 11.43 -11.04
CA LYS A 399 9.67 12.37 -11.43
C LYS A 399 10.03 13.85 -11.33
N LYS A 400 11.20 14.17 -10.77
CA LYS A 400 11.75 15.53 -10.70
C LYS A 400 12.93 15.74 -11.66
N ARG A 401 13.47 14.64 -12.20
CA ARG A 401 14.57 14.62 -13.18
C ARG A 401 14.08 14.39 -14.62
N ALA A 402 12.81 14.02 -14.79
CA ALA A 402 12.03 14.12 -16.02
C ALA A 402 11.02 15.25 -15.84
#